data_AF-A0A4Y2IQ36-F1
#
_entry.id   AF-A0A4Y2IQ36-F1
#
_cell.length_a   1.000
_cell.length_b   1.000
_cell.length_c   1.000
_cell.angle_alpha   90.00
_cell.angle_beta   90.00
_cell.angle_gamma   90.00
#
_symmetry.space_group_name_H-M   'P 1'
#
loop_
_entity.id
_entity.type
_entity.pdbx_description
1 polymer ?
#
loop_
_entity_poly.entity_id
_entity_poly.type
_entity_poly.pdbx_seq_one_letter_code
_entity_poly.pdbx_strand_id
1 'polypeptide(L)'
;MAPTVVGFMPSLFHIATVKVALPLFRGFDIETLCLAFREIQYENSTSSNDGSRKNHGASYERAKKHLLLIPGHLRIKILQAVKGFHYAAEIWREDHLKILKLKDLKCILHWKSNGSIDTVKTAEHLVQNEKIRTRKRFQIACKYCLEKSVKTLWKEMEASGKTENFETVDIMVNL
;
A
#
# COMPACT_ATOMS: atom_id res chain seq x y z
N MET A 1 30.22 -1.70 -21.15
CA MET A 1 30.15 -2.61 -19.99
C MET A 1 29.00 -2.13 -19.12
N ALA A 2 27.82 -2.76 -19.21
CA ALA A 2 26.67 -2.35 -18.42
C ALA A 2 26.88 -2.80 -16.96
N PRO A 3 26.60 -1.97 -15.95
CA PRO A 3 26.74 -2.38 -14.56
C PRO A 3 25.72 -3.48 -14.29
N THR A 4 26.20 -4.66 -13.92
CA THR A 4 25.37 -5.71 -13.33
C THR A 4 24.71 -5.13 -12.10
N VAL A 5 23.40 -4.85 -12.19
CA VAL A 5 22.56 -4.56 -11.03
C VAL A 5 22.60 -5.82 -10.18
N VAL A 6 23.49 -5.84 -9.19
CA VAL A 6 23.50 -6.88 -8.16
C VAL A 6 22.14 -6.77 -7.48
N GLY A 7 21.24 -7.70 -7.80
CA GLY A 7 19.92 -7.74 -7.21
C GLY A 7 20.09 -7.82 -5.70
N PHE A 8 19.61 -6.79 -4.99
CA PHE A 8 19.56 -6.83 -3.53
C PHE A 8 18.73 -8.04 -3.12
N MET A 9 19.39 -9.08 -2.64
CA MET A 9 18.73 -10.27 -2.12
C MET A 9 18.46 -10.02 -0.64
N PRO A 10 17.21 -9.72 -0.24
CA PRO A 10 16.90 -9.51 1.16
C PRO A 10 17.18 -10.79 1.96
N SER A 11 17.58 -10.64 3.22
CA SER A 11 17.72 -11.78 4.13
C SER A 11 16.39 -12.51 4.31
N LEU A 12 16.43 -13.81 4.63
CA LEU A 12 15.23 -14.58 4.96
C LEU A 12 14.44 -13.92 6.10
N PHE A 13 15.15 -13.36 7.07
CA PHE A 13 14.55 -12.61 8.16
C PHE A 13 13.77 -11.37 7.68
N HIS A 14 14.33 -10.61 6.72
CA HIS A 14 13.64 -9.47 6.11
C HIS A 14 12.39 -9.91 5.34
N ILE A 15 12.51 -10.95 4.51
CA ILE A 15 11.38 -11.51 3.76
C ILE A 15 10.26 -11.97 4.72
N ALA A 16 10.61 -12.65 5.81
CA ALA A 16 9.65 -13.08 6.82
C ALA A 16 8.99 -11.87 7.52
N THR A 17 9.78 -10.85 7.86
CA THR A 17 9.27 -9.60 8.46
C THR A 17 8.26 -8.94 7.54
N VAL A 18 8.60 -8.79 6.25
CA VAL A 18 7.73 -8.26 5.20
C VAL A 18 6.43 -9.06 5.07
N LYS A 19 6.52 -10.40 5.04
CA LYS A 19 5.36 -11.29 4.94
C LYS A 19 4.41 -11.15 6.13
N VAL A 20 4.92 -10.97 7.35
CA VAL A 20 4.09 -10.79 8.55
C VAL A 20 3.52 -9.37 8.64
N ALA A 21 4.30 -8.37 8.25
CA ALA A 21 3.88 -6.96 8.29
C ALA A 21 2.80 -6.62 7.24
N LEU A 22 2.84 -7.24 6.06
CA LEU A 22 1.92 -6.89 4.97
C LEU A 22 0.43 -7.09 5.31
N PRO A 23 -0.01 -8.20 5.93
CA PRO A 23 -1.39 -8.33 6.39
C PRO A 23 -1.80 -7.30 7.44
N LEU A 24 -0.89 -6.91 8.34
CA LEU A 24 -1.16 -5.87 9.34
C LEU A 24 -1.34 -4.50 8.67
N PHE A 25 -0.45 -4.16 7.73
CA PHE A 25 -0.58 -2.95 6.91
C PHE A 25 -1.93 -2.89 6.20
N ARG A 26 -2.37 -3.99 5.59
CA ARG A 26 -3.66 -4.06 4.88
C ARG A 26 -4.87 -4.04 5.83
N GLY A 27 -4.75 -4.67 6.98
CA GLY A 27 -5.89 -4.93 7.87
C GLY A 27 -6.21 -3.82 8.87
N PHE A 28 -5.29 -2.88 9.10
CA PHE A 28 -5.44 -1.88 10.15
C PHE A 28 -4.89 -0.51 9.72
N ASP A 29 -5.43 0.55 10.30
CA ASP A 29 -4.81 1.86 10.28
C ASP A 29 -3.55 1.88 11.16
N ILE A 30 -2.59 2.73 10.78
CA ILE A 30 -1.28 2.81 11.44
C ILE A 30 -1.40 3.28 12.89
N GLU A 31 -2.36 4.15 13.17
CA GLU A 31 -2.60 4.74 14.49
C GLU A 31 -3.09 3.68 15.47
N THR A 32 -4.10 2.90 15.09
CA THR A 32 -4.62 1.77 15.87
C THR A 32 -3.55 0.74 16.17
N LEU A 33 -2.72 0.37 15.19
CA LEU A 33 -1.60 -0.55 15.42
C LEU A 33 -0.55 0.04 16.38
N CYS A 34 -0.20 1.32 16.23
CA CYS A 34 0.76 1.97 17.11
C CYS A 34 0.23 2.11 18.53
N LEU A 35 -1.05 2.40 18.71
CA LEU A 35 -1.71 2.47 20.01
C LEU A 35 -1.72 1.10 20.70
N ALA A 36 -2.19 0.06 20.01
CA ALA A 36 -2.22 -1.30 20.56
C ALA A 36 -0.81 -1.81 20.92
N PHE A 37 0.19 -1.53 20.09
CA PHE A 37 1.58 -1.89 20.38
C PHE A 37 2.10 -1.19 21.64
N ARG A 38 1.85 0.12 21.77
CA ARG A 38 2.27 0.93 22.92
C ARG A 38 1.69 0.36 24.21
N GLU A 39 0.40 0.05 24.23
CA GLU A 39 -0.27 -0.46 25.44
C GLU A 39 0.20 -1.87 25.80
N ILE A 40 0.44 -2.76 24.82
CA ILE A 40 1.08 -4.06 25.10
C ILE A 40 2.45 -3.86 25.78
N GLN A 41 3.24 -2.86 25.39
CA GLN A 41 4.53 -2.59 26.04
C GLN A 41 4.37 -2.09 27.48
N TYR A 42 3.41 -1.19 27.73
CA TYR A 42 3.15 -0.66 29.06
C TYR A 42 2.53 -1.71 30.01
N GLU A 43 1.55 -2.52 29.56
CA GLU A 43 0.96 -3.61 30.36
C GLU A 43 2.01 -4.62 30.81
N ASN A 44 3.06 -4.85 30.01
CA ASN A 44 4.19 -5.71 30.40
C ASN A 44 5.19 -5.01 31.36
N SER A 45 5.15 -3.68 31.48
CA SER A 45 6.12 -2.88 32.24
C SER A 45 5.58 -2.36 33.57
N THR A 46 4.26 -2.27 33.74
CA THR A 46 3.61 -1.75 34.95
C THR A 46 2.48 -2.66 35.41
N SER A 47 2.63 -3.31 36.57
CA SER A 47 1.52 -3.89 37.35
C SER A 47 0.72 -2.81 38.09
N SER A 48 0.54 -1.62 37.50
CA SER A 48 -0.09 -0.50 38.18
C SER A 48 -1.51 -0.29 37.68
N ASN A 49 -2.40 -0.39 38.65
CA ASN A 49 -3.85 -0.29 38.57
C ASN A 49 -4.25 1.18 38.32
N ASP A 50 -4.26 1.63 37.07
CA ASP A 50 -4.92 2.89 36.71
C ASP A 50 -6.17 2.62 35.87
N GLY A 51 -7.32 2.92 36.47
CA GLY A 51 -8.66 2.51 36.06
C GLY A 51 -9.25 3.26 34.86
N SER A 52 -8.44 3.92 34.03
CA SER A 52 -8.95 4.49 32.78
C SER A 52 -8.96 3.44 31.67
N ARG A 53 -9.89 2.47 31.78
CA ARG A 53 -10.15 1.52 30.69
C ARG A 53 -10.76 2.31 29.53
N LYS A 54 -9.90 2.87 28.68
CA LYS A 54 -10.33 3.52 27.44
C LYS A 54 -11.18 2.50 26.68
N ASN A 55 -12.39 2.89 26.32
CA ASN A 55 -13.31 2.00 25.65
C ASN A 55 -12.84 1.88 24.18
N HIS A 56 -11.88 0.98 23.95
CA HIS A 56 -11.30 0.80 22.63
C HIS A 56 -12.30 0.12 21.69
N GLY A 57 -12.38 0.60 20.45
CA GLY A 57 -13.26 0.02 19.44
C GLY A 57 -12.80 -1.37 18.97
N ALA A 58 -13.68 -2.10 18.28
CA ALA A 58 -13.41 -3.46 17.79
C ALA A 58 -12.15 -3.59 16.91
N SER A 59 -11.79 -2.54 16.16
CA SER A 59 -10.56 -2.50 15.35
C SER A 59 -9.31 -2.63 16.22
N TYR A 60 -9.26 -1.93 17.35
CA TYR A 60 -8.16 -1.98 18.30
C TYR A 60 -8.01 -3.37 18.90
N GLU A 61 -9.10 -3.99 19.37
CA GLU A 61 -9.01 -5.31 20.01
C GLU A 61 -8.53 -6.36 19.01
N ARG A 62 -8.97 -6.23 17.76
CA ARG A 62 -8.49 -7.06 16.66
C ARG A 62 -7.00 -6.82 16.39
N ALA A 63 -6.54 -5.58 16.37
CA ALA A 63 -5.12 -5.23 16.20
C ALA A 63 -4.26 -5.80 17.35
N LYS A 64 -4.69 -5.59 18.61
CA LYS A 64 -4.04 -6.13 19.82
C LYS A 64 -3.89 -7.64 19.73
N LYS A 65 -4.96 -8.36 19.38
CA LYS A 65 -4.94 -9.82 19.18
C LYS A 65 -3.87 -10.24 18.17
N HIS A 66 -3.78 -9.58 17.00
CA HIS A 66 -2.79 -9.92 15.99
C HIS A 66 -1.36 -9.62 16.45
N LEU A 67 -1.14 -8.53 17.18
CA LEU A 67 0.17 -8.16 17.72
C LEU A 67 0.64 -9.14 18.80
N LEU A 68 -0.28 -9.68 19.62
CA LEU A 68 0.06 -10.65 20.66
C LEU A 68 0.53 -12.00 20.09
N LEU A 69 0.07 -12.40 18.90
CA LEU A 69 0.56 -13.59 18.18
C LEU A 69 2.02 -13.47 17.74
N ILE A 70 2.55 -12.25 17.67
CA ILE A 70 3.93 -12.00 17.29
C ILE A 70 4.82 -12.06 18.54
N PRO A 71 5.97 -12.77 18.50
CA PRO A 71 6.94 -12.76 19.60
C PRO A 71 7.36 -11.35 20.00
N GLY A 72 7.40 -11.05 21.30
CA GLY A 72 7.60 -9.69 21.81
C GLY A 72 8.80 -8.95 21.22
N HIS A 73 9.95 -9.63 21.14
CA HIS A 73 11.19 -9.06 20.59
C HIS A 73 11.13 -8.78 19.06
N LEU A 74 10.16 -9.36 18.34
CA LEU A 74 9.94 -9.14 16.91
C LEU A 74 8.89 -8.06 16.61
N ARG A 75 7.99 -7.77 17.56
CA ARG A 75 6.89 -6.83 17.36
C ARG A 75 7.37 -5.45 16.90
N ILE A 76 8.48 -4.94 17.45
CA ILE A 76 9.05 -3.64 17.06
C ILE A 76 9.51 -3.63 15.60
N LYS A 77 10.17 -4.69 15.14
CA LYS A 77 10.66 -4.81 13.76
C LYS A 77 9.51 -4.93 12.77
N ILE A 78 8.46 -5.68 13.14
CA ILE A 78 7.25 -5.81 12.32
C ILE A 78 6.51 -4.48 12.25
N LEU A 79 6.40 -3.74 13.36
CA LEU A 79 5.77 -2.42 13.36
C LEU A 79 6.56 -1.41 12.50
N GLN A 80 7.89 -1.43 12.56
CA GLN A 80 8.74 -0.62 11.68
C GLN A 80 8.50 -0.95 10.20
N ALA A 81 8.37 -2.24 9.85
CA ALA A 81 8.03 -2.65 8.49
C ALA A 81 6.63 -2.15 8.07
N VAL A 82 5.62 -2.24 8.94
CA VAL A 82 4.28 -1.65 8.68
C VAL A 82 4.36 -0.16 8.41
N LYS A 83 5.14 0.59 9.20
CA LYS A 83 5.38 2.02 8.97
C LYS A 83 6.04 2.28 7.61
N GLY A 84 7.00 1.43 7.22
CA GLY A 84 7.62 1.46 5.90
C GLY A 84 6.62 1.28 4.76
N PHE A 85 5.68 0.34 4.88
CA PHE A 85 4.58 0.16 3.91
C PHE A 85 3.71 1.41 3.79
N HIS A 86 3.32 2.01 4.92
CA HIS A 86 2.55 3.26 4.92
C HIS A 86 3.29 4.39 4.22
N TYR A 87 4.56 4.60 4.56
CA TYR A 87 5.37 5.65 3.96
C TYR A 87 5.54 5.46 2.44
N ALA A 88 5.88 4.25 2.00
CA ALA A 88 6.03 3.95 0.58
C ALA A 88 4.70 4.10 -0.19
N ALA A 89 3.58 3.72 0.42
CA ALA A 89 2.26 3.91 -0.20
C ALA A 89 1.92 5.40 -0.34
N GLU A 90 2.20 6.23 0.65
CA GLU A 90 1.94 7.67 0.56
C GLU A 90 2.84 8.37 -0.46
N ILE A 91 4.14 8.03 -0.52
CA ILE A 91 5.01 8.52 -1.61
C ILE A 91 4.43 8.15 -2.98
N TRP A 92 4.08 6.88 -3.15
CA TRP A 92 3.51 6.44 -4.43
C TRP A 92 2.22 7.18 -4.75
N ARG A 93 1.37 7.45 -3.74
CA ARG A 93 0.16 8.24 -3.90
C ARG A 93 0.51 9.61 -4.44
N GLU A 94 1.40 10.34 -3.78
CA GLU A 94 1.82 11.71 -4.15
C GLU A 94 2.31 11.77 -5.60
N ASP A 95 3.16 10.82 -6.00
CA ASP A 95 3.68 10.70 -7.37
C ASP A 95 2.61 10.46 -8.44
N HIS A 96 1.41 10.04 -8.03
CA HIS A 96 0.30 9.65 -8.91
C HIS A 96 -0.97 10.46 -8.69
N LEU A 97 -1.01 11.40 -7.74
CA LEU A 97 -2.21 12.21 -7.40
C LEU A 97 -2.80 12.93 -8.61
N LYS A 98 -1.94 13.41 -9.53
CA LYS A 98 -2.37 14.09 -10.75
C LYS A 98 -3.09 13.17 -11.74
N ILE A 99 -2.84 11.87 -11.66
CA ILE A 99 -3.42 10.86 -12.56
C ILE A 99 -4.58 10.13 -11.87
N LEU A 100 -4.45 9.85 -10.58
CA LEU A 100 -5.33 8.96 -9.82
C LEU A 100 -5.75 9.56 -8.48
N LYS A 101 -7.07 9.64 -8.26
CA LYS A 101 -7.67 9.90 -6.95
C LYS A 101 -8.20 8.57 -6.39
N LEU A 102 -7.32 7.79 -5.76
CA LEU A 102 -7.64 6.47 -5.21
C LEU A 102 -7.81 6.56 -3.69
N LYS A 103 -8.90 6.01 -3.16
CA LYS A 103 -9.12 5.90 -1.71
C LYS A 103 -8.36 4.70 -1.14
N ASP A 104 -8.54 3.52 -1.72
CA ASP A 104 -8.04 2.25 -1.15
C ASP A 104 -6.73 1.76 -1.76
N LEU A 105 -5.69 2.58 -1.61
CA LEU A 105 -4.37 2.30 -2.17
C LEU A 105 -3.76 0.98 -1.66
N LYS A 106 -4.03 0.60 -0.40
CA LYS A 106 -3.48 -0.61 0.23
C LYS A 106 -3.83 -1.91 -0.50
N CYS A 107 -5.01 -1.96 -1.12
CA CYS A 107 -5.53 -3.11 -1.85
C CYS A 107 -5.02 -3.15 -3.30
N ILE A 108 -4.63 -2.00 -3.84
CA ILE A 108 -4.20 -1.83 -5.23
C ILE A 108 -2.70 -2.08 -5.38
N LEU A 109 -1.90 -1.68 -4.39
CA LEU A 109 -0.46 -1.83 -4.44
C LEU A 109 -0.05 -3.30 -4.38
N HIS A 110 0.72 -3.71 -5.38
CA HIS A 110 1.45 -4.96 -5.36
C HIS A 110 2.79 -4.75 -4.65
N TRP A 111 3.17 -5.68 -3.79
CA TRP A 111 4.39 -5.61 -2.99
C TRP A 111 5.33 -6.75 -3.36
N LYS A 112 6.62 -6.44 -3.47
CA LYS A 112 7.69 -7.42 -3.65
C LYS A 112 8.06 -8.04 -2.31
N SER A 113 8.76 -9.18 -2.36
CA SER A 113 9.25 -9.89 -1.16
C SER A 113 10.25 -9.09 -0.33
N ASN A 114 10.90 -8.08 -0.92
CA ASN A 114 11.78 -7.15 -0.24
C ASN A 114 11.03 -5.96 0.41
N GLY A 115 9.70 -5.91 0.31
CA GLY A 115 8.87 -4.86 0.91
C GLY A 115 8.75 -3.58 0.07
N SER A 116 9.34 -3.51 -1.13
CA SER A 116 9.10 -2.39 -2.04
C SER A 116 7.85 -2.61 -2.90
N ILE A 117 7.29 -1.53 -3.44
CA ILE A 117 6.15 -1.60 -4.36
C ILE A 117 6.62 -2.23 -5.68
N ASP A 118 5.87 -3.20 -6.18
CA ASP A 118 5.98 -3.69 -7.54
C ASP A 118 5.22 -2.73 -8.46
N THR A 119 5.92 -1.67 -8.87
CA THR A 119 5.33 -0.57 -9.62
C THR A 119 4.83 -1.01 -10.99
N VAL A 120 5.53 -1.95 -11.65
CA VAL A 120 5.11 -2.51 -12.94
C VAL A 120 3.83 -3.32 -12.77
N LYS A 121 3.78 -4.28 -11.85
CA LYS A 121 2.55 -5.06 -11.60
C LYS A 121 1.37 -4.19 -11.15
N THR A 122 1.65 -3.20 -10.32
CA THR A 122 0.64 -2.22 -9.89
C THR A 122 0.09 -1.43 -11.08
N ALA A 123 0.97 -0.95 -11.97
CA ALA A 123 0.55 -0.23 -13.17
C ALA A 123 -0.23 -1.13 -14.14
N GLU A 124 0.20 -2.38 -14.34
CA GLU A 124 -0.53 -3.36 -15.16
C GLU A 124 -1.94 -3.59 -14.63
N HIS A 125 -2.09 -3.82 -13.32
CA HIS A 125 -3.38 -3.99 -12.67
C HIS A 125 -4.28 -2.74 -12.82
N LEU A 126 -3.71 -1.55 -12.64
CA LEU A 126 -4.45 -0.29 -12.80
C LEU A 126 -4.92 -0.07 -14.25
N VAL A 127 -4.09 -0.41 -15.22
CA VAL A 127 -4.39 -0.24 -16.65
C VAL A 127 -5.47 -1.22 -17.13
N GLN A 128 -5.63 -2.36 -16.47
CA GLN A 128 -6.70 -3.31 -16.77
C GLN A 128 -8.04 -2.96 -16.10
N ASN A 129 -8.06 -1.97 -15.19
CA ASN A 129 -9.25 -1.64 -14.41
C ASN A 129 -10.19 -0.69 -15.16
N GLU A 130 -11.23 -1.22 -15.78
CA GLU A 130 -12.20 -0.47 -16.58
C GLU A 130 -13.00 0.58 -15.79
N LYS A 131 -13.04 0.51 -14.44
CA LYS A 131 -13.61 1.58 -13.61
C LYS A 131 -12.80 2.88 -13.70
N ILE A 132 -11.53 2.80 -14.13
CA ILE A 132 -10.66 3.96 -14.38
C ILE A 132 -10.87 4.43 -15.81
N ARG A 133 -11.14 5.73 -15.99
CA ARG A 133 -11.31 6.36 -17.32
C ARG A 133 -10.15 5.99 -18.25
N THR A 134 -10.46 5.61 -19.49
CA THR A 134 -9.49 5.15 -20.51
C THR A 134 -8.30 6.09 -20.65
N ARG A 135 -8.51 7.41 -20.65
CA ARG A 135 -7.42 8.40 -20.70
C ARG A 135 -6.45 8.33 -19.51
N LYS A 136 -6.94 8.08 -18.30
CA LYS A 136 -6.08 7.91 -17.10
C LYS A 136 -5.32 6.60 -17.18
N ARG A 137 -5.97 5.52 -17.61
CA ARG A 137 -5.30 4.24 -17.90
C ARG A 137 -4.18 4.44 -18.93
N PHE A 138 -4.42 5.22 -19.98
CA PHE A 138 -3.43 5.53 -21.01
C PHE A 138 -2.23 6.29 -20.43
N GLN A 139 -2.47 7.32 -19.61
CA GLN A 139 -1.39 8.06 -18.93
C GLN A 139 -0.53 7.17 -18.03
N ILE A 140 -1.13 6.23 -17.30
CA ILE A 140 -0.39 5.24 -16.49
C ILE A 140 0.45 4.34 -17.39
N ALA A 141 -0.15 3.81 -18.47
CA ALA A 141 0.54 2.94 -19.41
C ALA A 141 1.76 3.64 -20.03
N CYS A 142 1.64 4.93 -20.39
CA CYS A 142 2.75 5.74 -20.87
C CYS A 142 3.83 5.95 -19.79
N LYS A 143 3.45 6.35 -18.57
CA LYS A 143 4.39 6.59 -17.45
C LYS A 143 5.23 5.34 -17.14
N TYR A 144 4.64 4.16 -17.28
CA TYR A 144 5.29 2.88 -16.98
C TYR A 144 5.77 2.11 -18.22
N CYS A 145 5.75 2.74 -19.40
CA CYS A 145 6.20 2.13 -20.67
C CYS A 145 5.53 0.78 -20.99
N LEU A 146 4.24 0.63 -20.68
CA LEU A 146 3.45 -0.58 -20.94
C LEU A 146 2.98 -0.62 -22.40
N GLU A 147 3.90 -0.84 -23.34
CA GLU A 147 3.73 -0.64 -24.79
C GLU A 147 2.45 -1.28 -25.36
N LYS A 148 2.15 -2.53 -24.99
CA LYS A 148 0.94 -3.23 -25.45
C LYS A 148 -0.32 -2.50 -25.01
N SER A 149 -0.38 -2.09 -23.75
CA SER A 149 -1.51 -1.36 -23.20
C SER A 149 -1.63 0.05 -23.80
N VAL A 150 -0.51 0.74 -24.06
CA VAL A 150 -0.51 2.04 -24.75
C VAL A 150 -1.19 1.92 -26.11
N LYS A 151 -0.78 0.94 -26.93
CA LYS A 151 -1.36 0.71 -28.27
C LYS A 151 -2.85 0.37 -28.20
N THR A 152 -3.26 -0.48 -27.27
CA THR A 152 -4.67 -0.88 -27.11
C THR A 152 -5.53 0.30 -26.67
N LEU A 153 -5.11 1.01 -25.63
CA LEU A 153 -5.87 2.14 -25.09
C LEU A 153 -5.94 3.32 -26.06
N TRP A 154 -4.90 3.54 -26.87
CA TRP A 154 -4.92 4.54 -27.93
C TRP A 154 -6.05 4.26 -28.94
N LYS A 155 -6.13 3.03 -29.43
CA LYS A 155 -7.20 2.62 -30.35
C LYS A 155 -8.59 2.73 -29.73
N GLU A 156 -8.73 2.38 -28.45
CA GLU A 156 -9.98 2.54 -27.70
C GLU A 156 -10.40 4.02 -27.64
N MET A 157 -9.44 4.92 -27.39
CA MET A 157 -9.71 6.36 -27.37
C MET A 157 -10.11 6.90 -28.74
N GLU A 158 -9.41 6.51 -29.82
CA GLU A 158 -9.75 6.88 -31.20
C GLU A 158 -11.18 6.44 -31.56
N ALA A 159 -11.53 5.18 -31.27
CA ALA A 159 -12.85 4.63 -31.55
C ALA A 159 -13.97 5.33 -30.76
N SER A 160 -13.68 5.82 -29.55
CA SER A 160 -14.67 6.45 -28.69
C SER A 160 -15.00 7.92 -29.05
N GLY A 161 -14.23 8.54 -29.95
CA GLY A 161 -14.36 9.96 -30.28
C GLY A 161 -14.05 10.94 -29.12
N LYS A 162 -13.70 10.43 -27.93
CA LYS A 162 -13.40 11.23 -26.73
C LYS A 162 -11.93 11.67 -26.72
N THR A 163 -11.59 12.61 -27.59
CA THR A 163 -10.32 13.35 -27.54
C THR A 163 -10.40 14.62 -26.69
N GLU A 164 -11.51 14.84 -25.96
CA GLU A 164 -11.78 16.09 -25.23
C GLU A 164 -10.74 16.44 -24.15
N ASN A 165 -10.50 17.75 -24.02
CA ASN A 165 -9.39 18.43 -23.35
C ASN A 165 -9.08 17.99 -21.91
N PHE A 166 -7.83 18.28 -21.49
CA PHE A 166 -7.17 17.86 -20.24
C PHE A 166 -7.85 18.28 -18.92
N GLU A 167 -8.96 19.01 -18.97
CA GLU A 167 -9.56 19.68 -17.82
C GLU A 167 -11.06 19.43 -17.80
N THR A 168 -11.53 18.42 -17.04
CA THR A 168 -12.77 18.55 -16.25
C THR A 168 -13.03 17.37 -15.30
N VAL A 169 -13.34 17.79 -14.07
CA VAL A 169 -13.94 17.19 -12.86
C VAL A 169 -13.86 15.66 -12.69
N ASP A 170 -13.08 15.32 -11.66
CA ASP A 170 -12.89 13.98 -11.11
C ASP A 170 -14.15 13.49 -10.38
N ILE A 171 -14.69 12.36 -10.83
CA ILE A 171 -15.56 11.54 -10.00
C ILE A 171 -14.65 10.65 -9.16
N MET A 172 -14.81 10.68 -7.84
CA MET A 172 -14.13 9.75 -6.93
C MET A 172 -14.49 8.31 -7.32
N VAL A 173 -13.51 7.53 -7.77
CA VAL A 173 -13.72 6.10 -8.03
C VAL A 173 -13.53 5.37 -6.71
N ASN A 174 -14.61 4.83 -6.16
CA ASN A 174 -14.54 3.78 -5.15
C ASN A 174 -14.26 2.48 -5.91
N LEU A 175 -13.11 1.85 -5.67
CA LEU A 175 -12.73 0.58 -6.30
C LEU A 175 -13.16 -0.60 -5.44
#